data_AF-A0A418D1F3-F1
#
_entry.id   AF-A0A418D1F3-F1
#
_cell.length_a   1.000
_cell.length_b   1.000
_cell.length_c   1.000
_cell.angle_alpha   90.00
_cell.angle_beta   90.00
_cell.angle_gamma   90.00
#
_symmetry.space_group_name_H-M   'P 1'
#
loop_
_entity.id
_entity.type
_entity.pdbx_description
1 polymer ?
#
loop_
_entity_poly.entity_id
_entity_poly.type
_entity_poly.pdbx_seq_one_letter_code
_entity_poly.pdbx_strand_id
1 'polypeptide(L)'
;MQACIRLLDEGTYPLCVIPSVGTPASTQNAPDSSDVVVIGGGVVGTSIAYHLAKYGAKNVVLLEKTELTAGSTWHAAGLVTYFNPGINLKKFHNYSLNLYKTLEAETGQNVGLHTPGSIRICTTAARMDEAKYCTMAIAFPSFLHTMLRFQQSRQNWHEAFQALISPDEIAAKHPLLNMDGILGGIYSKGDGHIDPY
;
A
#
# COMPACT_ATOMS: atom_id res chain seq x y z
N MET A 1 -2.28 -10.54 3.80
CA MET A 1 -1.11 -11.34 3.36
C MET A 1 -1.48 -12.73 2.87
N GLN A 2 -2.58 -13.31 3.35
CA GLN A 2 -3.05 -14.62 2.91
C GLN A 2 -3.06 -14.79 1.37
N ALA A 3 -3.42 -13.73 0.64
CA ALA A 3 -3.37 -13.69 -0.83
C ALA A 3 -1.98 -14.03 -1.38
N CYS A 4 -0.94 -13.34 -0.88
CA CYS A 4 0.45 -13.64 -1.25
C CYS A 4 0.84 -15.07 -0.89
N ILE A 5 0.24 -15.65 0.17
CA ILE A 5 0.54 -16.99 0.69
C ILE A 5 -0.14 -18.11 -0.09
N ARG A 6 -1.36 -17.91 -0.60
CA ARG A 6 -2.04 -18.93 -1.40
C ARG A 6 -1.29 -19.28 -2.69
N LEU A 7 -0.63 -18.30 -3.30
CA LEU A 7 0.26 -18.53 -4.45
C LEU A 7 1.49 -19.38 -4.09
N LEU A 8 1.84 -19.44 -2.81
CA LEU A 8 2.94 -20.23 -2.23
C LEU A 8 2.48 -21.67 -2.01
N ASP A 9 1.24 -21.88 -1.55
CA ASP A 9 0.66 -23.23 -1.30
C ASP A 9 0.15 -23.93 -2.57
N GLU A 10 -0.37 -23.20 -3.56
CA GLU A 10 -0.87 -23.79 -4.82
C GLU A 10 0.25 -24.12 -5.82
N GLY A 11 1.52 -24.02 -5.41
CA GLY A 11 2.68 -24.41 -6.24
C GLY A 11 2.90 -23.53 -7.47
N THR A 12 2.24 -22.37 -7.55
CA THR A 12 2.37 -21.45 -8.68
C THR A 12 3.78 -20.83 -8.70
N TYR A 13 4.38 -20.64 -7.53
CA TYR A 13 5.79 -20.24 -7.39
C TYR A 13 6.50 -21.09 -6.32
N PRO A 14 7.77 -21.52 -6.55
CA PRO A 14 8.48 -22.39 -5.63
C PRO A 14 8.98 -21.62 -4.39
N LEU A 15 8.16 -21.55 -3.34
CA LEU A 15 8.53 -21.02 -2.03
C LEU A 15 8.26 -22.08 -0.94
N CYS A 16 9.21 -22.26 -0.03
CA CYS A 16 9.01 -23.05 1.19
C CYS A 16 8.79 -22.12 2.40
N VAL A 17 7.67 -22.24 3.09
CA VAL A 17 7.40 -21.51 4.34
C VAL A 17 7.57 -22.47 5.51
N ILE A 18 8.43 -22.12 6.47
CA ILE A 18 8.72 -22.96 7.63
C ILE A 18 8.36 -22.18 8.90
N PRO A 19 7.27 -22.55 9.60
CA PRO A 19 7.00 -22.03 10.93
C PRO A 19 7.99 -22.66 11.92
N SER A 20 8.66 -21.85 12.72
CA SER A 20 9.53 -22.34 13.77
C SER A 20 8.70 -22.65 15.02
N VAL A 21 8.49 -23.94 15.28
CA VAL A 21 7.97 -24.48 16.55
C VAL A 21 6.48 -24.19 16.84
N GLY A 22 5.65 -25.23 16.72
CA GLY A 22 4.33 -25.30 17.39
C GLY A 22 3.17 -25.88 16.57
N THR A 23 3.25 -25.85 15.25
CA THR A 23 2.21 -26.36 14.34
C THR A 23 2.84 -27.37 13.38
N PRO A 24 2.27 -28.57 13.16
CA PRO A 24 2.87 -29.61 12.31
C PRO A 24 2.80 -29.31 10.80
N ALA A 25 2.79 -28.03 10.40
CA ALA A 25 3.01 -27.62 9.02
C ALA A 25 4.53 -27.65 8.74
N SER A 26 4.99 -28.85 8.38
CA SER A 26 6.19 -29.18 7.59
C SER A 26 7.51 -28.45 7.90
N THR A 27 8.14 -28.72 9.03
CA THR A 27 9.62 -28.74 9.07
C THR A 27 10.20 -29.93 8.27
N GLN A 28 9.36 -30.88 7.86
CA GLN A 28 9.77 -32.12 7.17
C GLN A 28 10.15 -31.95 5.69
N ASN A 29 9.90 -30.80 5.07
CA ASN A 29 10.24 -30.53 3.65
C ASN A 29 11.13 -29.28 3.47
N ALA A 30 11.81 -28.84 4.53
CA ALA A 30 12.79 -27.78 4.40
C ALA A 30 13.91 -28.25 3.47
N PRO A 31 14.21 -27.54 2.36
CA PRO A 31 15.27 -27.97 1.47
C PRO A 31 16.63 -27.84 2.17
N ASP A 32 17.54 -28.77 1.91
CA ASP A 32 18.91 -28.77 2.47
C ASP A 32 19.72 -27.54 2.03
N SER A 33 19.31 -26.89 0.94
CA SER A 33 19.90 -25.67 0.42
C SER A 33 18.83 -24.73 -0.15
N SER A 34 19.14 -23.43 -0.16
CA SER A 34 18.26 -22.38 -0.65
C SER A 34 19.08 -21.29 -1.33
N ASP A 35 18.52 -20.67 -2.38
CA ASP A 35 19.16 -19.53 -3.04
C ASP A 35 18.97 -18.24 -2.23
N VAL A 36 17.79 -18.09 -1.60
CA VAL A 36 17.46 -16.94 -0.76
C VAL A 36 16.65 -17.38 0.46
N VAL A 37 17.05 -16.91 1.64
CA VAL A 37 16.29 -17.09 2.89
C VAL A 37 15.75 -15.74 3.35
N VAL A 38 14.44 -15.65 3.55
CA VAL A 38 13.73 -14.51 4.13
C VAL A 38 13.39 -14.84 5.58
N ILE A 39 13.85 -14.02 6.52
CA ILE A 39 13.59 -14.22 7.95
C ILE A 39 12.51 -13.23 8.40
N GLY A 40 11.35 -13.75 8.79
CA GLY A 40 10.18 -13.02 9.27
C GLY A 40 8.97 -13.13 8.33
N GLY A 41 7.86 -13.66 8.84
CA GLY A 41 6.58 -13.89 8.17
C GLY A 41 5.55 -12.77 8.35
N GLY A 42 6.01 -11.54 8.58
CA GLY A 42 5.17 -10.33 8.50
C GLY A 42 5.03 -9.83 7.06
N VAL A 43 4.24 -8.77 6.86
CA VAL A 43 3.87 -8.26 5.51
C VAL A 43 5.06 -7.95 4.62
N VAL A 44 6.16 -7.44 5.20
CA VAL A 44 7.37 -7.12 4.45
C VAL A 44 8.06 -8.39 3.96
N GLY A 45 8.24 -9.39 4.83
CA GLY A 45 8.90 -10.64 4.46
C GLY A 45 8.07 -11.45 3.46
N THR A 46 6.76 -11.55 3.65
CA THR A 46 5.87 -12.20 2.68
C THR A 46 5.83 -11.47 1.35
N SER A 47 5.90 -10.13 1.36
CA SER A 47 6.00 -9.33 0.13
C SER A 47 7.31 -9.60 -0.61
N ILE A 48 8.45 -9.64 0.08
CA ILE A 48 9.75 -9.96 -0.53
C ILE A 48 9.70 -11.35 -1.16
N ALA A 49 9.23 -12.35 -0.42
CA ALA A 49 9.10 -13.72 -0.90
C ALA A 49 8.21 -13.81 -2.15
N TYR A 50 7.03 -13.17 -2.12
CA TYR A 50 6.12 -13.08 -3.26
C TYR A 50 6.79 -12.47 -4.50
N HIS A 51 7.47 -11.34 -4.38
CA HIS A 51 8.11 -10.68 -5.52
C HIS A 51 9.27 -11.51 -6.06
N LEU A 52 10.13 -12.06 -5.20
CA LEU A 52 11.24 -12.92 -5.64
C LEU A 52 10.71 -14.09 -6.46
N ALA A 53 9.70 -14.79 -5.94
CA ALA A 53 9.12 -15.95 -6.59
C ALA A 53 8.42 -15.57 -7.92
N LYS A 54 7.64 -14.46 -7.92
CA LYS A 54 6.97 -13.91 -9.11
C LYS A 54 7.94 -13.51 -10.23
N TYR A 55 9.13 -13.04 -9.88
CA TYR A 55 10.18 -12.67 -10.84
C TYR A 55 11.14 -13.81 -11.16
N GLY A 56 10.81 -15.06 -10.80
CA GLY A 56 11.49 -16.26 -11.25
C GLY A 56 12.66 -16.72 -10.39
N ALA A 57 12.85 -16.15 -9.20
CA ALA A 57 13.76 -16.73 -8.22
C ALA A 57 13.26 -18.13 -7.83
N LYS A 58 14.21 -19.07 -7.72
CA LYS A 58 13.95 -20.44 -7.29
C LYS A 58 14.44 -20.63 -5.86
N ASN A 59 14.00 -21.71 -5.21
CA ASN A 59 14.44 -22.12 -3.87
C ASN A 59 14.43 -20.98 -2.84
N VAL A 60 13.39 -20.14 -2.87
CA VAL A 60 13.20 -19.10 -1.87
C VAL A 60 12.57 -19.77 -0.64
N VAL A 61 13.11 -19.48 0.53
CA VAL A 61 12.64 -20.03 1.81
C VAL A 61 12.25 -18.88 2.73
N LEU A 62 11.05 -18.91 3.29
CA LEU A 62 10.62 -17.99 4.33
C LEU A 62 10.58 -18.70 5.68
N LEU A 63 11.35 -18.19 6.64
CA LEU A 63 11.38 -18.67 8.02
C LEU A 63 10.62 -17.71 8.91
N GLU A 64 9.61 -18.19 9.63
CA GLU A 64 8.87 -17.39 10.61
C GLU A 64 9.05 -17.99 12.00
N LYS A 65 9.19 -17.14 13.01
CA LYS A 65 9.37 -17.57 14.40
C LYS A 65 8.17 -18.34 14.95
N THR A 66 6.95 -18.03 14.56
CA THR A 66 5.74 -18.67 15.12
C THR A 66 4.71 -18.94 14.03
N GLU A 67 3.82 -17.98 13.80
CA GLU A 67 2.86 -17.96 12.72
C GLU A 67 3.02 -16.68 11.91
N LEU A 68 2.51 -16.69 10.68
CA LEU A 68 2.53 -15.52 9.84
C LEU A 68 1.77 -14.39 10.53
N THR A 69 2.16 -13.14 10.25
CA THR A 69 1.54 -11.93 10.80
C THR A 69 1.75 -11.66 12.29
N ALA A 70 2.29 -12.62 13.07
CA ALA A 70 2.39 -12.59 14.54
C ALA A 70 3.15 -11.40 15.14
N GLY A 71 3.98 -10.72 14.33
CA GLY A 71 4.66 -9.48 14.70
C GLY A 71 3.75 -8.26 14.67
N SER A 72 4.28 -7.12 14.21
CA SER A 72 3.49 -5.86 14.20
C SER A 72 2.35 -5.82 13.19
N THR A 73 2.25 -6.83 12.32
CA THR A 73 1.36 -6.79 11.17
C THR A 73 -0.10 -7.03 11.56
N TRP A 74 -0.40 -8.05 12.38
CA TRP A 74 -1.78 -8.38 12.73
C TRP A 74 -2.54 -7.22 13.42
N HIS A 75 -1.84 -6.39 14.20
CA HIS A 75 -2.43 -5.29 14.95
C HIS A 75 -2.34 -3.93 14.22
N ALA A 76 -1.99 -3.92 12.93
CA ALA A 76 -1.95 -2.70 12.15
C ALA A 76 -3.37 -2.19 11.84
N ALA A 77 -3.57 -0.87 11.89
CA ALA A 77 -4.86 -0.27 11.48
C ALA A 77 -5.11 -0.37 9.95
N GLY A 78 -4.10 -0.75 9.17
CA GLY A 78 -4.26 -1.05 7.75
C GLY A 78 -4.37 0.16 6.82
N LEU A 79 -4.09 1.38 7.27
CA LEU A 79 -4.18 2.56 6.39
C LEU A 79 -3.14 2.49 5.25
N VAL A 80 -3.63 2.58 4.02
CA VAL A 80 -2.84 2.58 2.79
C VAL A 80 -3.21 3.82 1.98
N THR A 81 -2.33 4.82 1.99
CA THR A 81 -2.55 6.10 1.30
C THR A 81 -1.56 6.32 0.16
N TYR A 82 -2.00 6.97 -0.91
CA TYR A 82 -1.10 7.47 -1.96
C TYR A 82 -0.25 8.67 -1.47
N PHE A 83 -0.63 9.31 -0.37
CA PHE A 83 0.08 10.47 0.14
C PHE A 83 1.43 10.10 0.77
N ASN A 84 2.49 10.78 0.33
CA ASN A 84 3.78 10.80 1.00
C ASN A 84 4.45 12.16 0.74
N PRO A 85 5.08 12.82 1.73
CA PRO A 85 5.79 14.08 1.49
C PRO A 85 7.04 13.90 0.60
N GLY A 86 7.69 12.73 0.63
CA GLY A 86 8.87 12.42 -0.17
C GLY A 86 8.52 11.98 -1.59
N ILE A 87 9.28 12.43 -2.59
CA ILE A 87 9.02 12.18 -4.01
C ILE A 87 9.07 10.69 -4.36
N ASN A 88 10.16 10.00 -4.00
CA ASN A 88 10.36 8.59 -4.39
C ASN A 88 9.41 7.64 -3.65
N LEU A 89 9.02 7.97 -2.43
CA LEU A 89 8.09 7.16 -1.65
C LEU A 89 6.67 7.18 -2.23
N LYS A 90 6.27 8.24 -2.94
CA LYS A 90 5.00 8.26 -3.68
C LYS A 90 4.93 7.11 -4.71
N LYS A 91 6.05 6.78 -5.36
CA LYS A 91 6.12 5.64 -6.29
C LYS A 91 5.91 4.31 -5.57
N PHE A 92 6.50 4.12 -4.38
CA PHE A 92 6.30 2.91 -3.57
C PHE A 92 4.85 2.76 -3.11
N HIS A 93 4.24 3.84 -2.62
CA HIS A 93 2.83 3.84 -2.21
C HIS A 93 1.92 3.54 -3.40
N ASN A 94 2.20 4.14 -4.56
CA ASN A 94 1.43 3.93 -5.77
C ASN A 94 1.49 2.48 -6.26
N TYR A 95 2.71 1.92 -6.34
CA TYR A 95 2.91 0.52 -6.68
C TYR A 95 2.17 -0.41 -5.71
N SER A 96 2.31 -0.20 -4.41
CA SER A 96 1.71 -1.07 -3.38
C SER A 96 0.19 -1.08 -3.49
N LEU A 97 -0.45 0.08 -3.60
CA LEU A 97 -1.91 0.18 -3.78
C LEU A 97 -2.39 -0.45 -5.09
N ASN A 98 -1.65 -0.27 -6.18
CA ASN A 98 -1.99 -0.88 -7.46
C ASN A 98 -1.84 -2.41 -7.41
N LEU A 99 -0.81 -2.93 -6.73
CA LEU A 99 -0.66 -4.36 -6.48
C LEU A 99 -1.81 -4.92 -5.62
N TYR A 100 -2.19 -4.24 -4.54
CA TYR A 100 -3.28 -4.73 -3.67
C TYR A 100 -4.60 -4.87 -4.42
N LYS A 101 -4.85 -4.01 -5.42
CA LYS A 101 -6.03 -4.10 -6.30
C LYS A 101 -6.02 -5.35 -7.22
N THR A 102 -4.85 -5.93 -7.50
CA THR A 102 -4.74 -7.12 -8.35
C THR A 102 -4.70 -8.42 -7.55
N LEU A 103 -4.36 -8.38 -6.26
CA LEU A 103 -4.15 -9.57 -5.45
C LEU A 103 -5.39 -10.47 -5.36
N GLU A 104 -6.59 -9.92 -5.24
CA GLU A 104 -7.81 -10.77 -5.19
C GLU A 104 -8.01 -11.55 -6.50
N ALA A 105 -7.76 -10.91 -7.65
CA ALA A 105 -7.86 -11.59 -8.94
C ALA A 105 -6.75 -12.62 -9.16
N GLU A 106 -5.54 -12.34 -8.65
CA GLU A 106 -4.38 -13.23 -8.80
C GLU A 106 -4.47 -14.46 -7.87
N THR A 107 -5.12 -14.32 -6.72
CA THR A 107 -5.06 -15.31 -5.62
C THR A 107 -6.43 -15.90 -5.26
N GLY A 108 -7.51 -15.32 -5.79
CA GLY A 108 -8.88 -15.68 -5.41
C GLY A 108 -9.20 -15.42 -3.93
N GLN A 109 -8.39 -14.64 -3.21
CA GLN A 109 -8.65 -14.27 -1.81
C GLN A 109 -8.94 -12.78 -1.70
N ASN A 110 -10.04 -12.46 -1.01
CA ASN A 110 -10.39 -11.08 -0.70
C ASN A 110 -9.38 -10.53 0.32
N VAL A 111 -8.75 -9.40 -0.01
CA VAL A 111 -7.71 -8.76 0.81
C VAL A 111 -8.27 -7.67 1.74
N GLY A 112 -9.59 -7.49 1.80
CA GLY A 112 -10.23 -6.47 2.65
C GLY A 112 -9.88 -5.03 2.26
N LEU A 113 -9.57 -4.78 0.98
CA LEU A 113 -9.17 -3.45 0.50
C LEU A 113 -10.39 -2.55 0.32
N HIS A 114 -10.49 -1.50 1.14
CA HIS A 114 -11.50 -0.46 1.04
C HIS A 114 -10.86 0.83 0.52
N THR A 115 -11.44 1.43 -0.53
CA THR A 115 -10.87 2.60 -1.22
C THR A 115 -11.75 3.86 -1.22
N PRO A 116 -12.27 4.33 -0.06
CA PRO A 116 -13.09 5.55 0.01
C PRO A 116 -12.32 6.83 -0.34
N GLY A 117 -10.98 6.77 -0.36
CA GLY A 117 -10.08 7.91 -0.43
C GLY A 117 -9.67 8.38 0.96
N SER A 118 -8.67 9.27 1.00
CA SER A 118 -8.12 9.84 2.23
C SER A 118 -8.11 11.36 2.15
N ILE A 119 -8.41 12.02 3.28
CA ILE A 119 -8.45 13.48 3.41
C ILE A 119 -7.46 13.91 4.49
N ARG A 120 -6.54 14.82 4.14
CA ARG A 120 -5.69 15.52 5.10
C ARG A 120 -6.23 16.93 5.31
N ILE A 121 -6.74 17.20 6.50
CA ILE A 121 -7.38 18.47 6.85
C ILE A 121 -6.33 19.53 7.19
N CYS A 122 -6.55 20.75 6.72
CA CYS A 122 -5.72 21.92 7.04
C CYS A 122 -6.55 22.94 7.81
N THR A 123 -6.15 23.24 9.05
CA THR A 123 -6.83 24.20 9.94
C THR A 123 -6.05 25.50 10.14
N THR A 124 -4.84 25.61 9.58
CA THR A 124 -4.00 26.81 9.68
C THR A 124 -3.44 27.19 8.31
N ALA A 125 -3.11 28.47 8.13
CA ALA A 125 -2.53 28.97 6.89
C ALA A 125 -1.22 28.23 6.54
N ALA A 126 -0.38 27.95 7.54
CA ALA A 126 0.86 27.19 7.36
C ALA A 126 0.60 25.75 6.85
N ARG A 127 -0.46 25.08 7.31
CA ARG A 127 -0.85 23.75 6.77
C ARG A 127 -1.39 23.84 5.36
N MET A 128 -2.10 24.92 5.02
CA MET A 128 -2.52 25.18 3.64
C MET A 128 -1.33 25.39 2.71
N ASP A 129 -0.28 26.09 3.16
CA ASP A 129 0.92 26.30 2.36
C ASP A 129 1.71 25.00 2.18
N GLU A 130 1.82 24.17 3.22
CA GLU A 130 2.35 22.80 3.10
C GLU A 130 1.55 21.98 2.09
N ALA A 131 0.21 22.05 2.16
CA ALA A 131 -0.65 21.31 1.24
C ALA A 131 -0.41 21.73 -0.22
N LYS A 132 -0.36 23.04 -0.49
CA LYS A 132 -0.07 23.56 -1.83
C LYS A 132 1.33 23.14 -2.31
N TYR A 133 2.32 23.11 -1.42
CA TYR A 133 3.66 22.62 -1.74
C TYR A 133 3.64 21.13 -2.11
N CYS A 134 3.04 20.29 -1.26
CA CYS A 134 2.99 18.83 -1.47
C CYS A 134 2.21 18.41 -2.73
N THR A 135 1.18 19.18 -3.11
CA THR A 135 0.39 18.96 -4.34
C THR A 135 0.97 19.69 -5.57
N MET A 136 2.13 20.35 -5.42
CA MET A 136 2.77 21.18 -6.46
C MET A 136 1.86 22.30 -7.01
N ALA A 137 0.87 22.75 -6.24
CA ALA A 137 -0.08 23.79 -6.64
C ALA A 137 0.56 25.19 -6.68
N ILE A 138 1.67 25.40 -5.94
CA ILE A 138 2.41 26.68 -5.94
C ILE A 138 3.22 26.85 -7.25
N ALA A 139 3.67 25.75 -7.87
CA ALA A 139 4.57 25.80 -9.01
C ALA A 139 3.86 26.08 -10.35
N PHE A 140 2.54 25.83 -10.44
CA PHE A 140 1.80 25.91 -11.71
C PHE A 140 0.39 26.49 -11.50
N PRO A 141 0.16 27.79 -11.78
CA PRO A 141 -1.17 28.38 -11.66
C PRO A 141 -2.09 27.84 -12.78
N SER A 142 -3.11 27.09 -12.37
CA SER A 142 -4.39 26.81 -13.02
C SER A 142 -4.45 26.18 -14.42
N PHE A 143 -3.77 26.68 -15.46
CA PHE A 143 -3.88 26.10 -16.82
C PHE A 143 -2.80 25.04 -17.08
N LEU A 144 -1.54 25.36 -16.78
CA LEU A 144 -0.42 24.44 -16.95
C LEU A 144 -0.50 23.26 -15.95
N HIS A 145 -1.09 23.46 -14.77
CA HIS A 145 -1.34 22.39 -13.79
C HIS A 145 -2.34 21.34 -14.29
N THR A 146 -3.44 21.78 -14.91
CA THR A 146 -4.44 20.89 -15.50
C THR A 146 -3.84 20.16 -16.71
N MET A 147 -3.13 20.89 -17.58
CA MET A 147 -2.40 20.32 -18.72
C MET A 147 -1.33 19.32 -18.29
N LEU A 148 -0.49 19.63 -17.30
CA LEU A 148 0.55 18.73 -16.81
C LEU A 148 -0.07 17.51 -16.11
N ARG A 149 -1.20 17.62 -15.41
CA ARG A 149 -1.94 16.45 -14.91
C ARG A 149 -2.42 15.54 -16.05
N PHE A 150 -2.96 16.11 -17.13
CA PHE A 150 -3.36 15.34 -18.30
C PHE A 150 -2.17 14.78 -19.09
N GLN A 151 -1.08 15.54 -19.22
CA GLN A 151 0.13 15.16 -19.97
C GLN A 151 0.98 14.15 -19.20
N GLN A 152 1.05 14.24 -17.86
CA GLN A 152 1.66 13.25 -16.96
C GLN A 152 0.81 11.98 -16.82
N SER A 153 -0.49 12.04 -17.15
CA SER A 153 -1.30 10.82 -17.31
C SER A 153 -1.02 10.09 -18.64
N ARG A 154 -0.41 10.77 -19.62
CA ARG A 154 0.12 10.14 -20.86
C ARG A 154 1.61 9.82 -20.79
N GLN A 155 2.35 10.41 -19.85
CA GLN A 155 3.71 10.03 -19.48
C GLN A 155 3.88 10.06 -17.95
N ASN A 156 3.42 9.02 -17.28
CA ASN A 156 4.05 8.29 -16.17
C ASN A 156 4.79 9.01 -15.01
N TRP A 157 4.39 10.20 -14.53
CA TRP A 157 5.10 10.80 -13.38
C TRP A 157 4.48 10.55 -12.00
N HIS A 158 3.15 10.36 -11.84
CA HIS A 158 2.50 9.67 -10.70
C HIS A 158 0.99 9.49 -10.98
N GLU A 159 0.47 8.25 -11.00
CA GLU A 159 -0.99 7.98 -11.16
C GLU A 159 -1.81 8.36 -9.92
N ALA A 160 -1.16 8.67 -8.80
CA ALA A 160 -1.79 9.07 -7.55
C ALA A 160 -2.51 10.43 -7.72
N PHE A 161 -3.83 10.38 -7.92
CA PHE A 161 -4.67 11.57 -7.96
C PHE A 161 -4.75 12.20 -6.57
N GLN A 162 -3.91 13.22 -6.34
CA GLN A 162 -3.97 14.11 -5.17
C GLN A 162 -4.48 15.46 -5.61
N ALA A 163 -5.50 16.00 -4.96
CA ALA A 163 -6.06 17.31 -5.24
C ALA A 163 -6.16 18.14 -3.96
N LEU A 164 -5.97 19.45 -4.08
CA LEU A 164 -6.45 20.36 -3.06
C LEU A 164 -7.97 20.43 -3.17
N ILE A 165 -8.66 20.36 -2.04
CA ILE A 165 -10.11 20.44 -1.97
C ILE A 165 -10.55 21.54 -1.00
N SER A 166 -11.68 22.17 -1.30
CA SER A 166 -12.29 23.21 -0.49
C SER A 166 -12.98 22.64 0.76
N PRO A 167 -13.31 23.48 1.77
CA PRO A 167 -14.15 23.07 2.89
C PRO A 167 -15.50 22.46 2.46
N ASP A 168 -16.16 23.01 1.44
CA ASP A 168 -17.44 22.48 0.94
C ASP A 168 -17.29 21.07 0.37
N GLU A 169 -16.19 20.81 -0.36
CA GLU A 169 -15.88 19.47 -0.87
C GLU A 169 -15.56 18.48 0.27
N ILE A 170 -14.91 18.94 1.34
CA ILE A 170 -14.66 18.13 2.54
C ILE A 170 -15.97 17.77 3.22
N ALA A 171 -16.87 18.74 3.44
CA ALA A 171 -18.16 18.52 4.06
C ALA A 171 -19.04 17.53 3.26
N ALA A 172 -19.01 17.63 1.93
CA ALA A 172 -19.70 16.70 1.05
C ALA A 172 -19.14 15.25 1.14
N LYS A 173 -17.83 15.10 1.37
CA LYS A 173 -17.17 13.79 1.49
C LYS A 173 -17.26 13.16 2.87
N HIS A 174 -17.22 13.97 3.93
CA HIS A 174 -17.29 13.50 5.31
C HIS A 174 -18.29 14.34 6.12
N PRO A 175 -19.61 14.10 5.97
CA PRO A 175 -20.67 14.93 6.57
C PRO A 175 -20.67 14.98 8.10
N LEU A 176 -20.02 14.01 8.76
CA LEU A 176 -19.94 13.92 10.22
C LEU A 176 -18.76 14.72 10.81
N LEU A 177 -17.96 15.38 9.98
CA LEU A 177 -16.80 16.14 10.44
C LEU A 177 -17.22 17.51 10.98
N ASN A 178 -16.65 17.94 12.11
CA ASN A 178 -16.77 19.33 12.51
C ASN A 178 -15.98 20.23 11.55
N MET A 179 -16.69 21.14 10.86
CA MET A 179 -16.13 22.03 9.85
C MET A 179 -15.52 23.32 10.43
N ASP A 180 -15.66 23.54 11.74
CA ASP A 180 -15.12 24.73 12.41
C ASP A 180 -13.60 24.84 12.23
N GLY A 181 -13.15 25.95 11.66
CA GLY A 181 -11.72 26.24 11.46
C GLY A 181 -11.03 25.45 10.33
N ILE A 182 -11.77 24.71 9.51
CA ILE A 182 -11.21 24.02 8.33
C ILE A 182 -11.02 25.02 7.18
N LEU A 183 -9.80 25.14 6.68
CA LEU A 183 -9.44 26.02 5.56
C LEU A 183 -9.40 25.30 4.20
N GLY A 184 -9.29 23.97 4.23
CA GLY A 184 -9.19 23.10 3.05
C GLY A 184 -8.45 21.82 3.37
N GLY A 185 -8.06 21.07 2.36
CA GLY A 185 -7.32 19.82 2.56
C GLY A 185 -6.74 19.21 1.30
N ILE A 186 -6.00 18.12 1.48
CA ILE A 186 -5.51 17.27 0.40
C ILE A 186 -6.39 16.03 0.35
N TYR A 187 -6.95 15.74 -0.81
CA TYR A 187 -7.71 14.53 -1.07
C TYR A 187 -6.95 13.60 -2.02
N SER A 188 -6.80 12.35 -1.61
CA SER A 188 -6.32 11.26 -2.46
C SER A 188 -7.48 10.35 -2.80
N LYS A 189 -7.74 10.14 -4.09
CA LYS A 189 -8.83 9.25 -4.53
C LYS A 189 -8.31 7.81 -4.67
N GLY A 190 -9.12 6.84 -4.26
CA GLY A 190 -8.87 5.42 -4.56
C GLY A 190 -7.80 4.76 -3.70
N ASP A 191 -7.48 5.39 -2.57
CA ASP A 191 -6.73 4.82 -1.44
C ASP A 191 -7.64 4.67 -0.22
N GLY A 192 -7.14 4.18 0.91
CA GLY A 192 -7.99 3.93 2.08
C GLY A 192 -7.34 3.03 3.10
N HIS A 193 -7.94 1.86 3.34
CA HIS A 193 -7.42 0.88 4.28
C HIS A 193 -7.55 -0.54 3.75
N ILE A 194 -6.72 -1.45 4.26
CA ILE A 194 -6.68 -2.86 3.89
C ILE A 194 -6.61 -3.71 5.17
N ASP A 195 -7.16 -4.92 5.14
CA ASP A 195 -6.92 -5.87 6.22
C ASP A 195 -5.45 -6.33 6.16
N PRO A 196 -4.65 -6.11 7.23
CA PRO A 196 -3.26 -6.52 7.19
C PRO A 196 -3.09 -8.04 7.13
N TYR A 197 -4.00 -8.86 7.68
CA TYR A 197 -3.86 -10.32 7.80
C TYR A 197 -3.78 -11.01 6.42
#